data_AF-A0A844MIQ6-F1
#
_entry.id   AF-A0A844MIQ6-F1
#
_cell.length_a   1.000
_cell.length_b   1.000
_cell.length_c   1.000
_cell.angle_alpha   90.00
_cell.angle_beta   90.00
_cell.angle_gamma   90.00
#
_symmetry.space_group_name_H-M   'P 1'
#
loop_
_entity.id
_entity.type
_entity.pdbx_description
1 polymer ?
#
loop_
_entity_poly.entity_id
_entity_poly.type
_entity_poly.pdbx_seq_one_letter_code
_entity_poly.pdbx_strand_id
1 'polypeptide(L)' 'MPRSANDHVFVRARVPKDIHLRFKIACLKAGSDMDSVLNQLIIKWLQENEEDK' A
#
# COMPACT_ATOMS: atom_id res chain seq x y z
N MET A 1 -18.85 19.12 0.73
CA MET A 1 -19.41 17.79 1.07
C MET A 1 -18.67 17.28 2.30
N PRO A 2 -19.35 16.84 3.38
CA PRO A 2 -18.65 16.31 4.55
C PRO A 2 -18.02 14.97 4.17
N ARG A 3 -16.71 14.80 4.41
CA ARG A 3 -16.00 13.54 4.22
C ARG A 3 -16.53 12.54 5.25
N SER A 4 -17.23 11.50 4.80
CA SER A 4 -17.62 10.38 5.66
C SER A 4 -16.37 9.65 6.16
N ALA A 5 -16.42 9.10 7.38
CA ALA A 5 -15.31 8.43 8.07
C ALA A 5 -14.76 7.15 7.38
N ASN A 6 -15.11 6.88 6.12
CA ASN A 6 -14.71 5.73 5.31
C ASN A 6 -14.13 6.15 3.94
N ASP A 7 -13.53 7.34 3.88
CA ASP A 7 -13.02 7.96 2.65
C ASP A 7 -11.67 7.33 2.22
N HIS A 8 -11.72 6.07 1.79
CA HIS A 8 -10.55 5.39 1.21
C HIS A 8 -10.32 5.90 -0.22
N VAL A 9 -9.07 6.25 -0.52
CA VAL A 9 -8.64 6.65 -1.87
C VAL A 9 -7.68 5.62 -2.47
N PHE A 10 -7.76 5.43 -3.78
CA PHE A 10 -6.86 4.50 -4.49
C PHE A 10 -5.51 5.16 -4.80
N VAL A 11 -4.43 4.52 -4.37
CA VAL A 11 -3.07 4.87 -4.78
C VAL A 11 -2.73 4.14 -6.07
N ARG A 12 -2.62 4.88 -7.19
CA ARG A 12 -2.26 4.30 -8.50
C ARG A 12 -0.78 4.55 -8.80
N ALA A 13 -0.01 3.49 -8.95
CA ALA A 13 1.39 3.56 -9.34
C ALA A 13 1.65 2.77 -10.62
N ARG A 14 2.61 3.24 -11.43
CA ARG A 14 3.13 2.47 -12.56
C ARG A 14 4.25 1.58 -12.05
N VAL A 15 4.05 0.27 -12.14
CA VAL A 15 5.05 -0.73 -11.78
C VAL A 15 5.33 -1.65 -12.97
N PRO A 16 6.60 -2.07 -13.18
CA PRO A 16 6.91 -3.12 -14.15
C PRO A 16 6.10 -4.39 -13.88
N LYS A 17 5.67 -5.07 -14.96
CA LYS A 17 4.83 -6.27 -14.86
C LYS A 17 5.46 -7.38 -14.01
N ASP A 18 6.76 -7.58 -14.15
CA ASP A 18 7.52 -8.58 -13.37
C ASP A 18 7.45 -8.30 -11.87
N ILE A 19 7.65 -7.04 -11.48
CA ILE A 19 7.62 -6.62 -10.08
C ILE A 19 6.21 -6.81 -9.50
N HIS A 20 5.17 -6.41 -10.25
CA HIS A 20 3.78 -6.63 -9.81
C HIS A 20 3.46 -8.12 -9.62
N LEU A 21 3.91 -8.98 -10.54
CA LEU A 21 3.70 -10.42 -10.44
C LEU A 21 4.40 -11.00 -9.21
N ARG A 22 5.67 -10.65 -8.99
CA ARG A 22 6.45 -11.09 -7.83
C ARG A 22 5.82 -10.62 -6.54
N PHE A 23 5.36 -9.37 -6.49
CA PHE A 23 4.65 -8.82 -5.34
C PHE A 23 3.37 -9.59 -5.03
N LYS A 24 2.54 -9.86 -6.05
CA LYS A 24 1.31 -10.67 -5.92
C LYS A 24 1.60 -12.08 -5.38
N ILE A 25 2.63 -12.75 -5.93
CA ILE A 25 3.02 -14.09 -5.48
C ILE A 25 3.50 -14.06 -4.02
N ALA A 26 4.28 -13.05 -3.63
CA ALA A 26 4.76 -12.90 -2.26
C ALA A 26 3.59 -12.70 -1.27
N CYS A 27 2.63 -11.84 -1.60
CA CYS A 27 1.43 -11.62 -0.79
C CYS A 27 0.61 -12.92 -0.63
N LEU A 28 0.41 -13.65 -1.72
CA LEU A 28 -0.28 -14.95 -1.71
C LEU A 28 0.41 -15.96 -0.77
N LYS A 29 1.75 -16.06 -0.86
CA LYS A 29 2.54 -16.98 -0.01
C LYS A 29 2.47 -16.60 1.47
N ALA A 30 2.38 -15.31 1.77
CA ALA A 30 2.25 -14.80 3.13
C ALA A 30 0.79 -14.85 3.65
N GLY A 31 -0.17 -15.31 2.85
CA GLY A 31 -1.59 -15.32 3.20
C GLY A 31 -2.16 -13.93 3.46
N SER A 32 -1.59 -12.90 2.83
CA SER A 32 -1.92 -11.50 3.07
C SER A 32 -2.49 -10.84 1.82
N ASP A 33 -3.45 -9.94 2.01
CA ASP A 33 -4.03 -9.13 0.94
C ASP A 33 -3.05 -8.05 0.46
N MET A 34 -3.03 -7.82 -0.86
CA MET A 34 -2.16 -6.81 -1.47
C MET A 34 -2.41 -5.40 -0.92
N ASP A 35 -3.68 -5.05 -0.64
CA ASP A 35 -4.05 -3.76 -0.04
C ASP A 35 -3.49 -3.60 1.37
N SER A 36 -3.50 -4.67 2.18
CA SER A 36 -2.95 -4.64 3.54
C SER A 36 -1.44 -4.44 3.51
N VAL A 37 -0.74 -5.17 2.64
CA VAL A 37 0.71 -5.03 2.45
C VAL A 37 1.07 -3.65 1.91
N LEU A 38 0.31 -3.12 0.95
CA LEU A 38 0.51 -1.76 0.43
C LEU A 38 0.31 -0.71 1.51
N ASN A 39 -0.75 -0.81 2.31
CA ASN A 39 -0.98 0.11 3.43
C ASN A 39 0.15 0.07 4.45
N GLN A 40 0.65 -1.12 4.81
CA GLN A 40 1.80 -1.26 5.69
C GLN A 40 3.07 -0.62 5.11
N LEU A 41 3.34 -0.85 3.83
CA LEU A 41 4.50 -0.23 3.15
C LEU A 41 4.38 1.29 3.09
N ILE A 42 3.18 1.83 2.85
CA ILE A 42 2.92 3.26 2.85
C ILE A 42 3.12 3.83 4.25
N ILE A 43 2.52 3.23 5.30
CA ILE A 43 2.69 3.68 6.68
C ILE A 43 4.16 3.65 7.09
N LYS A 44 4.88 2.58 6.76
CA LYS A 44 6.30 2.48 7.06
C LYS A 44 7.10 3.59 6.37
N TRP A 45 6.83 3.82 5.09
CA TRP A 45 7.47 4.90 4.34
C TRP A 45 7.18 6.26 4.96
N LEU A 46 5.94 6.52 5.39
CA LEU A 46 5.58 7.73 6.10
C LEU A 46 6.32 7.86 7.44
N GLN A 47 6.38 6.81 8.26
CA GLN A 47 7.14 6.84 9.52
C GLN A 47 8.63 7.14 9.33
N GLU A 48 9.21 6.70 8.21
CA GLU A 48 10.63 6.92 7.88
C GLU A 48 10.90 8.31 7.28
N ASN A 49 9.88 9.00 6.75
CA ASN A 49 10.05 10.22 5.93
C ASN A 49 9.18 11.41 6.35
N GLU A 50 8.16 11.21 7.19
CA GLU A 50 7.52 12.29 7.95
C GLU A 50 8.42 12.53 9.17
N GLU A 51 9.32 13.50 9.02
CA GLU A 51 10.00 14.09 10.17
C GLU A 51 8.92 14.65 11.12
N ASP A 52 8.92 14.16 12.37
CA ASP A 52 8.23 14.77 13.50
C ASP A 52 8.55 16.28 13.48
N LYS A 53 7.57 17.11 13.12
CA LYS A 53 7.69 18.56 13.11
C LYS A 53 6.82 19.15 14.20
#